data_AF-T2IRJ5-F1
#
_entry.id   AF-T2IRJ5-F1
#
_cell.length_a   1.000
_cell.length_b   1.000
_cell.length_c   1.000
_cell.angle_alpha   90.00
_cell.angle_beta   90.00
_cell.angle_gamma   90.00
#
_symmetry.space_group_name_H-M   'P 1'
#
loop_
_entity.id
_entity.type
_entity.pdbx_description
1 polymer ?
#
loop_
_entity_poly.entity_id
_entity_poly.type
_entity_poly.pdbx_seq_one_letter_code
_entity_poly.pdbx_strand_id
1 'polypeptide(L)'
;MSHKENEIRKEPLLKINQSQESSDNKEEALINQSFLNPLNTSSETLDKQKALMSPLPLTPEFFPDVIEKQQEYTLTITPIAYRWLKANQTVRYEAKDNLIEYSQGRLTIRNGEGNYKMMAQSVSLDEQKNQQWECINLPQNSPGLTQKDVEKFTGSKMKDALRELEQKNNQLLQRRKGRRGR
;
A
#
# COMPACT_ATOMS: atom_id res chain seq x y z
N MET A 1 -4.20 13.56 63.68
CA MET A 1 -3.77 12.84 64.90
C MET A 1 -3.81 11.34 64.60
N SER A 2 -2.64 10.71 64.76
CA SER A 2 -2.36 9.29 64.98
C SER A 2 -2.53 8.24 63.86
N HIS A 3 -1.35 7.74 63.46
CA HIS A 3 -1.00 6.50 62.79
C HIS A 3 -1.40 5.21 63.54
N LYS A 4 -1.58 4.11 62.79
CA LYS A 4 -0.80 2.83 62.82
C LYS A 4 -1.59 1.77 62.03
N GLU A 5 -1.14 1.28 60.88
CA GLU A 5 -0.03 0.33 60.59
C GLU A 5 -0.36 -1.15 60.85
N ASN A 6 0.29 -2.00 60.04
CA ASN A 6 0.41 -3.46 60.04
C ASN A 6 -0.65 -4.28 59.26
N GLU A 7 -0.34 -5.25 58.38
CA GLU A 7 0.91 -5.94 58.03
C GLU A 7 0.65 -6.80 56.77
N ILE A 8 1.37 -6.57 55.66
CA ILE A 8 2.45 -7.39 55.08
C ILE A 8 2.12 -8.89 54.88
N ARG A 9 2.05 -9.30 53.61
CA ARG A 9 2.73 -10.51 53.13
C ARG A 9 3.47 -10.23 51.82
N LYS A 10 4.77 -9.94 51.97
CA LYS A 10 5.83 -10.10 50.98
C LYS A 10 6.26 -11.58 51.02
N GLU A 11 6.61 -12.23 49.91
CA GLU A 11 7.98 -12.45 49.39
C GLU A 11 7.98 -13.74 48.53
N PRO A 12 9.03 -14.09 47.75
CA PRO A 12 10.35 -13.44 47.69
C PRO A 12 10.85 -13.03 46.30
N LEU A 13 11.71 -12.02 46.36
CA LEU A 13 12.83 -11.78 45.47
C LEU A 13 14.00 -12.68 45.86
N LEU A 14 14.68 -13.26 44.87
CA LEU A 14 16.11 -13.60 44.92
C LEU A 14 16.76 -12.89 43.73
N LYS A 15 17.34 -11.69 43.90
CA LYS A 15 18.63 -11.31 44.49
C LYS A 15 19.84 -11.48 43.54
N ILE A 16 20.34 -10.30 43.10
CA ILE A 16 21.74 -9.81 43.17
C ILE A 16 22.74 -10.59 42.27
N ASN A 17 23.43 -9.98 41.30
CA ASN A 17 24.52 -9.03 41.53
C ASN A 17 24.62 -7.95 40.44
N GLN A 18 24.60 -6.69 40.86
CA GLN A 18 25.39 -5.64 40.24
C GLN A 18 26.85 -5.84 40.66
N SER A 19 27.75 -5.98 39.69
CA SER A 19 29.15 -5.60 39.85
C SER A 19 29.45 -4.66 38.71
N GLN A 20 29.59 -3.40 39.06
CA GLN A 20 30.03 -2.33 38.19
C GLN A 20 31.55 -2.28 38.31
N GLU A 21 32.25 -2.77 37.30
CA GLU A 21 33.65 -2.42 37.05
C GLU A 21 33.79 -2.02 35.58
N SER A 22 34.05 -0.73 35.38
CA SER A 22 34.50 -0.12 34.15
C SER A 22 35.83 -0.73 33.72
N SER A 23 35.96 -1.10 32.45
CA SER A 23 37.21 -1.01 31.70
C SER A 23 36.89 -1.17 30.21
N ASP A 24 37.38 -0.21 29.42
CA ASP A 24 37.45 -0.25 27.97
C ASP A 24 37.84 -1.65 27.46
N ASN A 25 37.07 -2.19 26.52
CA ASN A 25 37.65 -2.87 25.35
C ASN A 25 36.58 -3.16 24.29
N LYS A 26 37.01 -2.91 23.04
CA LYS A 26 36.34 -3.17 21.77
C LYS A 26 35.89 -4.63 21.68
N GLU A 27 34.72 -4.88 21.08
CA GLU A 27 34.46 -6.10 20.32
C GLU A 27 33.17 -5.95 19.46
N GLU A 28 33.35 -5.32 18.29
CA GLU A 28 32.65 -5.75 17.08
C GLU A 28 33.21 -7.13 16.71
N ALA A 29 32.43 -8.21 16.80
CA ALA A 29 32.68 -9.42 16.03
C ALA A 29 31.52 -10.43 16.12
N LEU A 30 30.73 -10.49 15.05
CA LEU A 30 30.23 -11.77 14.52
C LEU A 30 30.37 -11.70 12.99
N ILE A 31 31.60 -11.45 12.53
CA ILE A 31 32.01 -11.73 11.16
C ILE A 31 32.61 -13.13 11.20
N ASN A 32 31.92 -14.06 10.53
CA ASN A 32 32.36 -15.42 10.28
C ASN A 32 33.79 -15.45 9.73
N GLN A 33 34.76 -15.75 10.60
CA GLN A 33 36.05 -16.24 10.16
C GLN A 33 35.93 -17.73 9.85
N SER A 34 35.89 -18.05 8.55
CA SER A 34 36.45 -19.31 8.07
C SER A 34 37.57 -18.98 7.08
N PHE A 35 38.76 -18.83 7.67
CA PHE A 35 40.10 -19.11 7.18
C PHE A 35 40.35 -19.09 5.66
N LEU A 36 41.13 -18.08 5.28
CA LEU A 36 41.96 -18.03 4.08
C LEU A 36 42.87 -19.27 4.01
N ASN A 37 42.71 -20.08 2.98
CA ASN A 37 43.80 -20.87 2.40
C ASN A 37 44.25 -20.18 1.10
N PRO A 38 45.55 -19.85 0.91
CA PRO A 38 46.04 -19.42 -0.39
C PRO A 38 46.26 -20.68 -1.25
N LEU A 39 45.17 -21.22 -1.80
CA LEU A 39 45.23 -22.34 -2.73
C LEU A 39 44.81 -21.86 -4.11
N ASN A 40 45.83 -21.62 -4.94
CA ASN A 40 45.85 -21.66 -6.39
C ASN A 40 44.46 -21.88 -7.04
N THR A 41 43.69 -20.80 -7.21
CA THR A 41 42.38 -20.85 -7.86
C THR A 41 42.60 -20.67 -9.35
N SER A 42 42.59 -21.79 -10.07
CA SER A 42 42.42 -21.83 -11.50
C SER A 42 41.16 -21.05 -11.91
N SER A 43 41.28 -20.31 -13.02
CA SER A 43 40.26 -19.44 -13.62
C SER A 43 38.87 -20.09 -13.84
N GLU A 44 38.73 -21.41 -13.73
CA GLU A 44 37.51 -22.15 -14.01
C GLU A 44 36.40 -22.03 -12.95
N THR A 45 36.71 -21.65 -11.70
CA THR A 45 35.68 -21.57 -10.63
C THR A 45 34.94 -20.23 -10.60
N LEU A 46 35.54 -19.15 -11.11
CA LEU A 46 34.91 -17.83 -11.21
C LEU A 46 33.82 -17.80 -12.29
N ASP A 47 34.06 -18.46 -13.42
CA ASP A 47 33.09 -18.53 -14.52
C ASP A 47 31.86 -19.37 -14.18
N LYS A 48 32.02 -20.41 -13.33
CA LYS A 48 30.90 -21.22 -12.83
C LYS A 48 30.02 -20.47 -11.82
N GLN A 49 30.59 -19.58 -11.01
CA GLN A 49 29.81 -18.74 -10.10
C GLN A 49 29.10 -17.59 -10.84
N LYS A 50 29.70 -17.02 -11.90
CA LYS A 50 29.03 -16.08 -12.80
C LYS A 50 27.85 -16.71 -13.55
N ALA A 51 27.97 -17.98 -13.95
CA ALA A 51 26.88 -18.73 -14.59
C ALA A 51 25.68 -18.97 -13.66
N LEU A 52 25.89 -19.01 -12.33
CA LEU A 52 24.82 -19.14 -11.34
C LEU A 52 24.09 -17.82 -11.05
N MET A 53 24.68 -16.67 -11.42
CA MET A 53 24.07 -15.34 -11.31
C MET A 53 23.36 -14.91 -12.59
N SER A 54 22.96 -15.85 -13.44
CA SER A 54 22.10 -15.55 -14.59
C SER A 54 20.81 -14.90 -14.08
N PRO A 55 20.51 -13.64 -14.45
CA PRO A 55 19.28 -13.00 -14.02
C PRO A 55 18.12 -13.85 -14.49
N LEU A 56 17.24 -14.24 -13.56
CA LEU A 56 15.99 -14.91 -13.88
C LEU A 56 15.26 -14.07 -14.94
N PRO A 57 14.75 -14.68 -16.02
CA PRO A 57 14.00 -13.93 -17.01
C PRO A 57 12.81 -13.26 -16.31
N LEU A 58 12.69 -11.94 -16.47
CA LEU A 58 11.54 -11.20 -15.96
C LEU A 58 10.28 -11.79 -16.59
N THR A 59 9.29 -12.10 -15.76
CA THR A 59 7.98 -12.45 -16.30
C THR A 59 7.41 -11.24 -17.04
N PRO A 60 6.63 -11.43 -18.11
CA PRO A 60 6.16 -10.33 -18.97
C PRO A 60 5.44 -9.19 -18.24
N GLU A 61 4.83 -9.50 -17.10
CA GLU A 61 4.14 -8.56 -16.20
C GLU A 61 5.06 -7.48 -15.62
N PHE A 62 6.38 -7.71 -15.57
CA PHE A 62 7.38 -6.78 -15.06
C PHE A 62 8.17 -6.07 -16.15
N PHE A 63 7.78 -6.20 -17.42
CA PHE A 63 8.38 -5.40 -18.48
C PHE A 63 8.04 -3.91 -18.29
N PRO A 64 9.02 -2.99 -18.47
CA PRO A 64 8.80 -1.55 -18.26
C PRO A 64 7.58 -1.00 -18.99
N ASP A 65 7.39 -1.36 -20.26
CA ASP A 65 6.27 -0.90 -21.08
C ASP A 65 4.91 -1.33 -20.51
N VAL A 66 4.84 -2.53 -19.92
CA VAL A 66 3.61 -3.04 -19.29
C VAL A 66 3.33 -2.31 -17.99
N ILE A 67 4.37 -2.05 -17.19
CA ILE A 67 4.27 -1.30 -15.94
C ILE A 67 3.84 0.14 -16.23
N GLU A 68 4.49 0.83 -17.18
CA GLU A 68 4.18 2.21 -17.55
C GLU A 68 2.73 2.35 -18.03
N LYS A 69 2.29 1.43 -18.90
CA LYS A 69 0.90 1.42 -19.37
C LYS A 69 -0.09 1.17 -18.23
N GLN A 70 0.23 0.27 -17.31
CA GLN A 70 -0.59 0.03 -16.12
C GLN A 70 -0.67 1.28 -15.22
N GLN A 71 0.42 2.02 -15.09
CA GLN A 71 0.45 3.29 -14.36
C GLN A 71 -0.41 4.35 -15.05
N GLU A 72 -0.29 4.52 -16.37
CA GLU A 72 -1.11 5.44 -17.16
C GLU A 72 -2.62 5.16 -16.97
N TYR A 73 -3.01 3.88 -17.09
CA TYR A 73 -4.40 3.45 -16.87
C TYR A 73 -4.86 3.73 -15.44
N THR A 74 -4.00 3.46 -14.45
CA THR A 74 -4.29 3.70 -13.05
C THR A 74 -4.52 5.19 -12.78
N LEU A 75 -3.63 6.06 -13.24
CA LEU A 75 -3.77 7.51 -13.07
C LEU A 75 -5.00 8.07 -13.77
N THR A 76 -5.39 7.50 -14.91
CA THR A 76 -6.59 7.89 -15.66
C THR A 76 -7.88 7.51 -14.91
N ILE A 77 -7.94 6.29 -14.37
CA ILE A 77 -9.16 5.74 -13.75
C ILE A 77 -9.34 6.21 -12.31
N THR A 78 -8.26 6.29 -11.53
CA THR A 78 -8.28 6.57 -10.09
C THR A 78 -9.13 7.79 -9.70
N PRO A 79 -8.96 8.99 -10.30
CA PRO A 79 -9.79 10.15 -9.93
C PRO A 79 -11.28 9.94 -10.23
N ILE A 80 -11.61 9.21 -11.30
CA ILE A 80 -12.99 8.92 -11.70
C ILE A 80 -13.63 7.92 -10.73
N ALA A 81 -12.93 6.82 -10.43
CA ALA A 81 -13.40 5.80 -9.50
C ALA A 81 -13.58 6.37 -8.09
N TYR A 82 -12.67 7.24 -7.64
CA TYR A 82 -12.82 7.90 -6.35
C TYR A 82 -13.99 8.89 -6.32
N ARG A 83 -14.18 9.69 -7.38
CA ARG A 83 -15.36 10.56 -7.52
C ARG A 83 -16.66 9.75 -7.49
N TRP A 84 -16.68 8.57 -8.10
CA TRP A 84 -17.83 7.67 -8.06
C TRP A 84 -18.19 7.24 -6.64
N LEU A 85 -17.21 6.80 -5.86
CA LEU A 85 -17.41 6.44 -4.46
C LEU A 85 -17.94 7.63 -3.64
N LYS A 86 -17.33 8.82 -3.81
CA LYS A 86 -17.79 10.05 -3.17
C LYS A 86 -19.23 10.43 -3.56
N ALA A 87 -19.57 10.36 -4.84
CA ALA A 87 -20.91 10.68 -5.33
C ALA A 87 -21.97 9.70 -4.79
N ASN A 88 -21.61 8.44 -4.59
CA ASN A 88 -22.46 7.43 -3.96
C ASN A 88 -22.42 7.47 -2.42
N GLN A 89 -21.61 8.35 -1.81
CA GLN A 89 -21.43 8.46 -0.36
C GLN A 89 -21.03 7.12 0.29
N THR A 90 -20.23 6.32 -0.42
CA THR A 90 -19.76 5.01 0.03
C THR A 90 -18.24 4.93 -0.09
N VAL A 91 -17.63 4.05 0.70
CA VAL A 91 -16.21 3.68 0.58
C VAL A 91 -16.00 2.43 -0.26
N ARG A 92 -17.08 1.68 -0.55
CA ARG A 92 -17.05 0.42 -1.27
C ARG A 92 -18.22 0.34 -2.25
N TYR A 93 -17.95 -0.06 -3.48
CA TYR A 93 -18.95 -0.24 -4.53
C TYR A 93 -18.71 -1.56 -5.26
N GLU A 94 -19.70 -2.44 -5.18
CA GLU A 94 -19.69 -3.74 -5.83
C GLU A 94 -20.45 -3.66 -7.15
N ALA A 95 -19.72 -3.84 -8.24
CA ALA A 95 -20.26 -4.00 -9.58
C ALA A 95 -20.28 -5.48 -9.96
N LYS A 96 -20.98 -5.82 -11.05
CA LYS A 96 -21.14 -7.20 -11.52
C LYS A 96 -19.83 -8.00 -11.58
N ASP A 97 -18.77 -7.38 -12.09
CA ASP A 97 -17.48 -8.05 -12.32
C ASP A 97 -16.30 -7.39 -11.57
N ASN A 98 -16.55 -6.31 -10.83
CA ASN A 98 -15.49 -5.54 -10.19
C ASN A 98 -15.91 -5.02 -8.81
N LEU A 99 -14.96 -5.00 -7.88
CA LEU A 99 -15.11 -4.34 -6.59
C LEU A 99 -14.22 -3.09 -6.55
N ILE A 100 -14.80 -1.92 -6.31
CA ILE A 100 -14.08 -0.67 -6.10
C ILE A 100 -14.12 -0.36 -4.60
N GLU A 101 -12.95 -0.16 -3.99
CA GLU A 101 -12.84 0.11 -2.55
C GLU A 101 -11.82 1.21 -2.27
N TYR A 102 -12.20 2.14 -1.39
CA TYR A 102 -11.33 3.16 -0.83
C TYR A 102 -11.20 2.98 0.68
N SER A 103 -10.01 2.61 1.15
CA SER A 103 -9.73 2.38 2.56
C SER A 103 -8.32 2.84 2.91
N GLN A 104 -8.15 3.50 4.06
CA GLN A 104 -6.84 3.95 4.56
C GLN A 104 -6.01 4.76 3.53
N GLY A 105 -6.67 5.58 2.71
CA GLY A 105 -5.99 6.36 1.67
C GLY A 105 -5.64 5.58 0.40
N ARG A 106 -5.97 4.29 0.33
CA ARG A 106 -5.78 3.44 -0.85
C ARG A 106 -7.07 3.26 -1.61
N LEU A 107 -7.00 3.43 -2.92
CA LEU A 107 -8.06 3.07 -3.85
C LEU A 107 -7.67 1.80 -4.59
N THR A 108 -8.54 0.81 -4.59
CA THR A 108 -8.31 -0.46 -5.29
C THR A 108 -9.50 -0.84 -6.15
N ILE A 109 -9.18 -1.51 -7.26
CA ILE A 109 -10.18 -2.21 -8.08
C ILE A 109 -9.78 -3.67 -8.13
N ARG A 110 -10.69 -4.57 -7.75
CA ARG A 110 -10.51 -6.02 -7.85
C ARG A 110 -11.49 -6.60 -8.87
N ASN A 111 -11.12 -7.68 -9.53
CA ASN A 111 -12.04 -8.44 -10.38
C ASN A 111 -13.00 -9.29 -9.52
N GLY A 112 -13.95 -9.99 -10.16
CA GLY A 112 -14.88 -10.88 -9.48
C GLY A 112 -14.24 -12.08 -8.75
N GLU A 113 -12.98 -12.38 -9.03
CA GLU A 113 -12.20 -13.43 -8.34
C GLU A 113 -11.45 -12.88 -7.12
N GLY A 114 -11.46 -11.56 -6.90
CA GLY A 114 -10.73 -10.90 -5.82
C GLY A 114 -9.29 -10.48 -6.17
N ASN A 115 -8.83 -10.72 -7.39
CA ASN A 115 -7.50 -10.33 -7.87
C ASN A 115 -7.45 -8.82 -8.19
N TYR A 116 -6.34 -8.17 -7.85
CA TYR A 116 -6.19 -6.73 -8.07
C TYR A 116 -6.02 -6.40 -9.56
N LYS A 117 -6.84 -5.48 -10.03
CA LYS A 117 -6.70 -4.82 -11.34
C LYS A 117 -5.97 -3.49 -11.22
N MET A 118 -6.19 -2.78 -10.11
CA MET A 118 -5.64 -1.45 -9.86
C MET A 118 -5.38 -1.25 -8.37
N MET A 119 -4.27 -0.60 -8.05
CA MET A 119 -3.96 -0.11 -6.71
C MET A 119 -3.35 1.29 -6.82
N ALA A 120 -3.90 2.25 -6.07
CA ALA A 120 -3.40 3.61 -6.01
C ALA A 120 -3.42 4.13 -4.57
N GLN A 121 -2.42 4.94 -4.21
CA GLN A 121 -2.29 5.60 -2.91
C GLN A 121 -2.55 7.09 -3.07
N SER A 122 -3.36 7.65 -2.20
CA SER A 122 -3.43 9.09 -2.02
C SER A 122 -2.17 9.58 -1.33
N VAL A 123 -1.48 10.53 -1.95
CA VAL A 123 -0.24 11.11 -1.42
C VAL A 123 -0.43 12.52 -0.86
N SER A 124 -1.27 13.34 -1.49
CA SER A 124 -1.44 14.75 -1.15
C SER A 124 -2.77 15.29 -1.69
N LEU A 125 -3.08 16.52 -1.31
CA LEU A 125 -4.12 17.31 -1.96
C LEU A 125 -3.44 18.41 -2.80
N ASP A 126 -3.96 18.66 -4.00
CA ASP A 126 -3.56 19.81 -4.80
C ASP A 126 -4.14 21.12 -4.26
N GLU A 127 -3.78 22.25 -4.88
CA GLU A 127 -4.29 23.59 -4.52
C GLU A 127 -5.83 23.70 -4.64
N GLN A 128 -6.43 22.86 -5.48
CA GLN A 128 -7.87 22.78 -5.69
C GLN A 128 -8.57 21.79 -4.73
N LYS A 129 -7.82 21.22 -3.78
CA LYS A 129 -8.27 20.18 -2.83
C LYS A 129 -8.68 18.86 -3.48
N ASN A 130 -8.21 18.58 -4.70
CA ASN A 130 -8.30 17.26 -5.30
C ASN A 130 -7.19 16.37 -4.79
N GLN A 131 -7.50 15.07 -4.72
CA GLN A 131 -6.55 14.07 -4.26
C GLN A 131 -5.56 13.75 -5.37
N GLN A 132 -4.27 13.87 -5.05
CA GLN A 132 -3.18 13.41 -5.91
C GLN A 132 -2.88 11.94 -5.60
N TRP A 133 -2.60 11.19 -6.66
CA TRP A 133 -2.51 9.74 -6.62
C TRP A 133 -1.17 9.26 -7.12
N GLU A 134 -0.65 8.25 -6.43
CA GLU A 134 0.52 7.49 -6.86
C GLU A 134 0.09 6.04 -7.14
N CYS A 135 0.64 5.48 -8.21
CA CYS A 135 0.36 4.09 -8.58
C CYS A 135 1.14 3.14 -7.68
N ILE A 136 0.48 2.08 -7.21
CA ILE A 136 1.15 0.98 -6.51
C ILE A 136 1.26 -0.20 -7.47
N ASN A 137 2.44 -0.82 -7.53
CA ASN A 137 2.66 -2.04 -8.30
C ASN A 137 1.71 -3.15 -7.82
N LEU A 138 1.12 -3.84 -8.80
CA LEU A 138 0.21 -4.94 -8.51
C LEU A 138 0.97 -6.17 -8.01
N PRO A 139 0.34 -7.03 -7.20
CA PRO A 139 0.90 -8.33 -6.85
C PRO A 139 1.04 -9.23 -8.08
N GLN A 140 1.84 -10.29 -7.95
CA GLN A 140 2.00 -11.28 -9.03
C GLN A 140 0.67 -11.92 -9.43
N ASN A 141 0.51 -12.21 -10.73
CA ASN A 141 -0.70 -12.80 -11.32
C ASN A 141 -1.91 -11.86 -11.29
N SER A 142 -1.68 -10.57 -11.13
CA SER A 142 -2.75 -9.58 -11.25
C SER A 142 -3.16 -9.40 -12.71
N PRO A 143 -4.46 -9.44 -13.03
CA PRO A 143 -4.93 -9.25 -14.41
C PRO A 143 -4.72 -7.82 -14.94
N GLY A 144 -4.44 -6.85 -14.06
CA GLY A 144 -4.23 -5.46 -14.43
C GLY A 144 -5.49 -4.75 -14.95
N LEU A 145 -5.30 -3.51 -15.38
CA LEU A 145 -6.31 -2.74 -16.09
C LEU A 145 -6.19 -3.02 -17.58
N THR A 146 -7.34 -3.22 -18.22
CA THR A 146 -7.42 -3.34 -19.68
C THR A 146 -7.87 -2.02 -20.29
N GLN A 147 -7.59 -1.83 -21.58
CA GLN A 147 -8.14 -0.69 -22.35
C GLN A 147 -9.68 -0.59 -22.21
N LYS A 148 -10.38 -1.74 -22.20
CA LYS A 148 -11.83 -1.79 -22.00
C LYS A 148 -12.25 -1.24 -20.65
N ASP A 149 -11.44 -1.40 -19.61
CA ASP A 149 -11.72 -0.81 -18.30
C ASP A 149 -11.59 0.71 -18.37
N VAL A 150 -10.52 1.21 -19.01
CA VAL A 150 -10.31 2.66 -19.21
C VAL A 150 -11.49 3.26 -19.96
N GLU A 151 -11.94 2.65 -21.05
CA GLU A 151 -13.10 3.11 -21.82
C GLU A 151 -14.39 3.11 -21.00
N LYS A 152 -14.60 2.12 -20.13
CA LYS A 152 -15.78 2.07 -19.24
C LYS A 152 -15.79 3.26 -18.27
N PHE A 153 -14.65 3.59 -17.67
CA PHE A 153 -14.53 4.70 -16.73
C PHE A 153 -14.53 6.07 -17.41
N THR A 154 -13.88 6.20 -18.56
CA THR A 154 -13.74 7.48 -19.29
C THR A 154 -14.89 7.77 -20.25
N GLY A 155 -15.74 6.76 -20.52
CA GLY A 155 -16.86 6.85 -21.44
C GLY A 155 -17.95 7.81 -21.00
N SER A 156 -18.77 8.24 -21.97
CA SER A 156 -19.87 9.19 -21.77
C SER A 156 -20.86 8.72 -20.70
N LYS A 157 -21.22 7.43 -20.70
CA LYS A 157 -22.14 6.83 -19.73
C LYS A 157 -21.70 7.08 -18.28
N MET A 158 -20.41 6.89 -17.99
CA MET A 158 -19.86 7.12 -16.64
C MET A 158 -19.88 8.61 -16.29
N LYS A 159 -19.50 9.48 -17.24
CA LYS A 159 -19.53 10.94 -17.06
C LYS A 159 -20.94 11.45 -16.78
N ASP A 160 -21.92 10.99 -17.55
CA ASP A 160 -23.32 11.38 -17.40
C ASP A 160 -23.90 10.88 -16.06
N ALA A 161 -23.60 9.63 -15.68
CA ALA A 161 -24.02 9.06 -14.41
C ALA A 161 -23.42 9.80 -13.20
N LEU A 162 -22.11 10.14 -13.25
CA LEU A 162 -21.46 10.97 -12.24
C LEU A 162 -22.13 12.34 -12.12
N ARG A 163 -22.37 13.01 -13.26
CA ARG A 163 -23.02 14.32 -13.28
C ARG A 163 -24.41 14.27 -12.64
N GLU A 164 -25.20 13.25 -12.95
CA GLU A 164 -26.55 13.08 -12.38
C GLU A 164 -26.49 12.84 -10.86
N LEU A 165 -25.57 12.00 -10.38
CA LEU A 165 -25.38 11.74 -8.95
C LEU A 165 -24.94 12.98 -8.19
N GLU A 166 -23.97 13.72 -8.73
CA GLU A 166 -23.48 14.98 -8.15
C GLU A 166 -24.60 16.03 -8.08
N GLN A 167 -25.43 16.14 -9.12
CA GLN A 167 -26.60 17.03 -9.12
C GLN A 167 -27.64 16.64 -8.05
N LYS A 168 -27.95 15.35 -7.91
CA LYS A 168 -28.87 14.84 -6.87
C LYS A 168 -28.36 15.18 -5.47
N ASN A 169 -27.07 14.98 -5.21
CA ASN A 169 -26.46 15.32 -3.93
C ASN A 169 -26.53 16.81 -3.62
N ASN A 170 -26.26 17.66 -4.61
CA ASN A 170 -26.35 19.12 -4.45
C ASN A 170 -27.79 19.58 -4.16
N GLN A 171 -28.79 19.02 -4.84
CA GLN A 171 -30.20 19.32 -4.56
C GLN A 171 -30.61 18.91 -3.14
N LEU A 172 -30.17 17.73 -2.67
CA LEU A 172 -30.44 17.27 -1.30
C LEU A 172 -29.83 18.21 -0.25
N LEU A 173 -28.63 18.74 -0.50
CA LEU A 173 -27.97 19.71 0.39
C LEU A 173 -28.73 21.04 0.46
N GLN A 174 -29.21 21.55 -0.69
CA GLN A 174 -29.97 22.81 -0.74
C GLN A 174 -31.30 22.69 0.01
N ARG A 175 -32.02 21.58 -0.15
CA ARG A 175 -33.29 21.33 0.55
C ARG A 175 -33.13 21.27 2.08
N ARG A 176 -31.98 20.82 2.58
CA ARG A 176 -31.67 20.78 4.02
C ARG A 176 -31.35 22.15 4.60
N LYS A 177 -30.68 23.04 3.84
CA LYS A 177 -30.37 24.40 4.29
C LYS A 177 -31.60 25.29 4.40
N GLY A 178 -32.58 25.15 3.50
CA GLY A 178 -33.81 25.93 3.52
C GLY A 178 -34.80 25.63 4.67
N ARG A 179 -34.62 24.52 5.39
CA ARG A 179 -35.52 24.10 6.50
C ARG A 179 -35.09 24.57 7.89
N ARG A 180 -33.89 25.15 8.06
CA ARG A 180 -33.37 25.61 9.36
C ARG A 180 -33.53 27.11 9.63
N GLY A 181 -34.18 27.85 8.73
CA GLY A 181 -34.33 29.31 8.80
C GLY A 181 -35.77 29.80 8.88
N ARG A 182 -36.70 29.00 9.40
CA ARG A 182 -38.10 29.41 9.59
C ARG A 182 -38.53 29.21 11.03
#